data_AF-A0A3C0YDJ5-F1
#
_entry.id   AF-A0A3C0YDJ5-F1
#
_cell.length_a   1.000
_cell.length_b   1.000
_cell.length_c   1.000
_cell.angle_alpha   90.00
_cell.angle_beta   90.00
_cell.angle_gamma   90.00
#
_symmetry.space_group_name_H-M   'P 1'
#
loop_
_entity.id
_entity.type
_entity.pdbx_description
1 polymer ?
#
loop_
_entity_poly.entity_id
_entity_poly.type
_entity_poly.pdbx_seq_one_letter_code
_entity_poly.pdbx_strand_id
1 'polypeptide(L)'
;MGLWNSFVGAVTSANESAHADRLEKEFDDSTNKLFALDRTMIYEVIRLFLDKKQDILTESKNWSQDGKISVANVLRTKARQTFDLNMVEGYALWMTSAWLENGARSSNPKCYRMWKDLDETVSP
;
A
#
# COMPACT_ATOMS: atom_id res chain seq x y z
N MET A 1 -29.12 -5.87 24.80
CA MET A 1 -28.01 -5.10 24.18
C MET A 1 -27.11 -5.94 23.25
N GLY A 2 -27.44 -7.19 22.88
CA GLY A 2 -26.54 -8.06 22.10
C GLY A 2 -26.69 -8.04 20.56
N LEU A 3 -27.87 -7.70 20.03
CA LEU A 3 -28.15 -7.76 18.59
C LEU A 3 -27.53 -6.60 17.81
N TRP A 4 -27.55 -5.39 18.38
CA TRP A 4 -26.95 -4.19 17.77
C TRP A 4 -25.42 -4.30 17.69
N ASN A 5 -24.75 -4.82 18.72
CA ASN A 5 -23.30 -5.01 18.70
C ASN A 5 -22.87 -6.08 17.67
N SER A 6 -23.69 -7.14 17.49
CA SER A 6 -23.44 -8.17 16.48
C SER A 6 -23.63 -7.65 15.05
N PHE A 7 -24.69 -6.86 14.80
CA PHE A 7 -24.93 -6.26 13.49
C PHE A 7 -23.87 -5.24 13.10
N VAL A 8 -23.47 -4.36 14.03
CA VAL A 8 -22.40 -3.37 13.78
C VAL A 8 -21.06 -4.07 13.55
N GLY A 9 -20.76 -5.15 14.28
CA GLY A 9 -19.58 -5.99 14.04
C GLY A 9 -19.59 -6.71 12.67
N ALA A 10 -20.77 -7.16 12.22
CA ALA A 10 -20.92 -7.79 10.91
C ALA A 10 -20.78 -6.79 9.75
N VAL A 11 -21.34 -5.59 9.89
CA VAL A 11 -21.25 -4.53 8.86
C VAL A 11 -19.83 -3.99 8.75
N THR A 12 -19.13 -3.81 9.88
CA THR A 12 -17.73 -3.36 9.90
C THR A 12 -16.80 -4.39 9.26
N SER A 13 -16.93 -5.67 9.61
CA SER A 13 -16.13 -6.74 9.01
C SER A 13 -16.41 -6.95 7.50
N ALA A 14 -17.67 -6.86 7.07
CA ALA A 14 -18.02 -6.91 5.65
C ALA A 14 -17.43 -5.72 4.85
N ASN A 15 -17.46 -4.53 5.44
CA ASN A 15 -16.89 -3.33 4.82
C ASN A 15 -15.36 -3.39 4.73
N GLU A 16 -14.69 -3.92 5.76
CA GLU A 16 -13.24 -4.15 5.75
C GLU A 16 -12.84 -5.20 4.70
N SER A 17 -13.62 -6.28 4.57
CA SER A 17 -13.39 -7.30 3.52
C SER A 17 -13.54 -6.71 2.12
N ALA A 18 -14.63 -5.99 1.85
CA ALA A 18 -14.85 -5.36 0.56
C ALA A 18 -13.78 -4.30 0.22
N HIS A 19 -13.26 -3.61 1.23
CA HIS A 19 -12.13 -2.69 1.06
C HIS A 19 -10.84 -3.44 0.70
N ALA A 20 -10.54 -4.53 1.40
CA ALA A 20 -9.38 -5.37 1.10
C ALA A 20 -9.44 -5.98 -0.30
N ASP A 21 -10.62 -6.39 -0.77
CA ASP A 21 -10.81 -6.90 -2.14
C ASP A 21 -10.50 -5.84 -3.21
N ARG A 22 -10.91 -4.59 -2.97
CA ARG A 22 -10.59 -3.48 -3.87
C ARG A 22 -9.10 -3.17 -3.88
N LEU A 23 -8.46 -3.15 -2.71
CA LEU A 23 -7.01 -2.94 -2.59
C LEU A 23 -6.23 -4.05 -3.30
N GLU A 24 -6.65 -5.31 -3.15
CA GLU A 24 -6.03 -6.45 -3.82
C GLU A 24 -6.10 -6.32 -5.34
N LYS A 25 -7.27 -5.98 -5.88
CA LYS A 25 -7.42 -5.76 -7.32
C LYS A 25 -6.54 -4.62 -7.83
N GLU A 26 -6.52 -3.49 -7.13
CA GLU A 26 -5.68 -2.34 -7.51
C GLU A 26 -4.18 -2.67 -7.42
N PHE A 27 -3.80 -3.49 -6.44
CA PHE A 27 -2.44 -3.97 -6.26
C PHE A 27 -2.01 -4.87 -7.43
N ASP A 28 -2.81 -5.87 -7.77
CA ASP A 28 -2.53 -6.79 -8.87
C ASP A 28 -2.48 -6.04 -10.22
N ASP A 29 -3.44 -5.15 -10.48
CA ASP A 29 -3.48 -4.36 -11.71
C ASP A 29 -2.25 -3.46 -11.87
N SER A 30 -1.78 -2.86 -10.78
CA SER A 30 -0.66 -1.92 -10.79
C SER A 30 0.69 -2.62 -10.84
N THR A 31 0.85 -3.74 -10.12
CA THR A 31 2.07 -4.57 -10.17
C THR A 31 2.25 -5.21 -11.54
N ASN A 32 1.17 -5.73 -12.14
CA ASN A 32 1.22 -6.25 -13.52
C ASN A 32 1.69 -5.20 -14.54
N LYS A 33 1.21 -3.95 -14.41
CA LYS A 33 1.67 -2.86 -15.27
C LYS A 33 3.12 -2.48 -15.02
N LEU A 34 3.55 -2.47 -13.75
CA LEU A 34 4.95 -2.20 -13.38
C LEU A 34 5.89 -3.26 -13.97
N PHE A 35 5.55 -4.55 -13.84
CA PHE A 35 6.38 -5.65 -14.36
C PHE A 35 6.37 -5.77 -15.88
N ALA A 36 5.46 -5.05 -16.56
CA ALA A 36 5.46 -4.89 -18.01
C ALA A 36 6.42 -3.79 -18.50
N LEU A 37 7.02 -2.99 -17.60
CA LEU A 37 8.02 -1.99 -17.95
C LEU A 37 9.37 -2.63 -18.30
N ASP A 38 10.27 -1.83 -18.86
CA ASP A 38 11.65 -2.26 -19.06
C ASP A 38 12.35 -2.52 -17.71
N ARG A 39 13.31 -3.44 -17.70
CA ARG A 39 14.01 -3.83 -16.47
C ARG A 39 14.70 -2.66 -15.78
N THR A 40 15.28 -1.73 -16.54
CA THR A 40 15.98 -0.56 -15.99
C THR A 40 15.02 0.31 -15.20
N MET A 41 13.83 0.59 -15.74
CA MET A 41 12.79 1.32 -15.03
C MET A 41 12.31 0.56 -13.80
N ILE A 42 12.12 -0.76 -13.87
CA ILE A 42 11.74 -1.57 -12.70
C ILE A 42 12.80 -1.44 -11.60
N TYR A 43 14.09 -1.54 -11.93
CA TYR A 43 15.17 -1.38 -10.95
C TYR A 43 15.15 0.00 -10.29
N GLU A 44 14.97 1.07 -11.07
CA GLU A 44 14.90 2.43 -10.51
C GLU A 44 13.66 2.63 -9.64
N VAL A 45 12.50 2.05 -10.02
CA VAL A 45 11.29 2.07 -9.19
C VAL A 45 11.56 1.41 -7.84
N ILE A 46 12.15 0.21 -7.85
CA ILE A 46 12.47 -0.54 -6.63
C ILE A 46 13.46 0.21 -5.75
N ARG A 47 14.51 0.80 -6.36
CA ARG A 47 15.50 1.62 -5.64
C ARG A 47 14.84 2.82 -4.94
N LEU A 48 14.02 3.59 -5.67
CA LEU A 48 13.31 4.74 -5.09
C LEU A 48 12.27 4.33 -4.04
N PHE A 49 11.60 3.19 -4.24
CA PHE A 49 10.69 2.63 -3.24
C PHE A 49 11.43 2.34 -1.93
N LEU A 50 12.61 1.71 -1.99
CA LEU A 50 13.44 1.41 -0.82
C LEU A 50 13.88 2.67 -0.08
N ASP A 51 14.35 3.68 -0.81
CA ASP A 51 14.76 4.95 -0.22
C ASP A 51 13.60 5.58 0.57
N LYS A 52 12.42 5.69 -0.05
CA LYS A 52 11.22 6.24 0.60
C LYS A 52 10.71 5.39 1.75
N LYS A 53 10.78 4.06 1.63
CA LYS A 53 10.42 3.13 2.69
C LYS A 53 11.30 3.37 3.92
N GLN A 54 12.60 3.56 3.72
CA GLN A 54 13.55 3.83 4.80
C GLN A 54 13.27 5.17 5.50
N ASP A 55 12.96 6.22 4.72
CA ASP A 55 12.56 7.53 5.26
C ASP A 55 11.31 7.38 6.14
N ILE A 56 10.27 6.72 5.63
CA ILE A 56 9.02 6.49 6.38
C ILE A 56 9.23 5.62 7.61
N LEU A 57 10.07 4.59 7.56
CA LEU A 57 10.37 3.75 8.74
C LEU A 57 10.99 4.56 9.88
N THR A 58 11.76 5.59 9.54
CA THR A 58 12.38 6.48 10.54
C THR A 58 11.32 7.36 11.22
N GLU A 59 10.35 7.87 10.46
CA GLU A 59 9.32 8.79 10.97
C GLU A 59 8.12 8.06 11.63
N SER A 60 7.77 6.88 11.13
CA SER A 60 6.48 6.22 11.41
C SER A 60 6.42 5.39 12.69
N LYS A 61 7.51 5.35 13.48
CA LYS A 61 7.61 4.55 14.71
C LYS A 61 6.50 4.82 15.72
N ASN A 62 6.03 6.07 15.79
CA ASN A 62 5.00 6.51 16.73
C ASN A 62 3.67 6.85 16.05
N TRP A 63 3.50 6.53 14.76
CA TRP A 63 2.26 6.82 14.04
C TRP A 63 1.19 5.79 14.38
N SER A 64 -0.04 6.26 14.60
CA SER A 64 -1.21 5.40 14.66
C SER A 64 -1.47 4.71 13.31
N GLN A 65 -2.29 3.65 13.32
CA GLN A 65 -2.73 2.99 12.08
C GLN A 65 -3.43 3.98 11.14
N ASP A 66 -4.35 4.81 11.66
CA ASP A 66 -5.04 5.84 10.89
C ASP A 66 -4.08 6.90 10.33
N GLY A 67 -3.05 7.27 11.10
CA GLY A 67 -2.00 8.17 10.65
C GLY A 67 -1.23 7.60 9.45
N LYS A 68 -0.86 6.32 9.51
CA LYS A 68 -0.21 5.61 8.40
C LYS A 68 -1.10 5.56 7.16
N ILE A 69 -2.40 5.27 7.32
CA ILE A 69 -3.37 5.26 6.21
C ILE A 69 -3.54 6.66 5.61
N SER A 70 -3.57 7.71 6.43
CA SER A 70 -3.66 9.10 5.97
C SER A 70 -2.45 9.48 5.10
N VAL A 71 -1.24 9.18 5.58
CA VAL A 71 0.00 9.41 4.82
C VAL A 71 0.02 8.58 3.53
N ALA A 72 -0.40 7.32 3.57
CA ALA A 72 -0.52 6.49 2.38
C ALA A 72 -1.45 7.15 1.33
N ASN A 73 -2.60 7.70 1.73
CA ASN A 73 -3.49 8.40 0.79
C ASN A 73 -2.86 9.65 0.18
N VAL A 74 -2.07 10.40 0.96
CA VAL A 74 -1.30 11.54 0.44
C VAL A 74 -0.28 11.07 -0.60
N LEU A 75 0.49 10.02 -0.29
CA LEU A 75 1.46 9.43 -1.22
C LEU A 75 0.80 8.92 -2.50
N ARG A 76 -0.36 8.26 -2.39
CA ARG A 76 -1.14 7.78 -3.54
C ARG A 76 -1.62 8.92 -4.43
N THR A 77 -2.00 10.05 -3.84
CA THR A 77 -2.38 11.25 -4.59
C THR A 77 -1.17 11.84 -5.32
N LYS A 78 -0.04 11.96 -4.62
CA LYS A 78 1.23 12.42 -5.22
C LYS A 78 1.70 11.49 -6.33
N ALA A 79 1.55 10.18 -6.18
CA ALA A 79 1.87 9.19 -7.20
C ALA A 79 1.13 9.49 -8.51
N ARG A 80 -0.19 9.69 -8.44
CA ARG A 80 -1.03 10.04 -9.61
C ARG A 80 -0.62 11.36 -10.25
N GLN A 81 -0.35 12.39 -9.45
CA GLN A 81 0.07 13.70 -9.94
C GLN A 81 1.46 13.66 -10.59
N THR A 82 2.33 12.77 -10.13
CA THR A 82 3.72 12.66 -10.60
C THR A 82 3.82 11.75 -11.83
N PHE A 83 2.89 10.81 -12.00
CA PHE A 83 3.00 9.72 -12.97
C PHE A 83 3.25 10.20 -14.41
N ASP A 84 2.52 11.22 -14.86
CA ASP A 84 2.63 11.74 -16.23
C ASP A 84 3.96 12.46 -16.50
N LEU A 85 4.63 12.96 -15.45
CA LEU A 85 5.90 13.69 -15.55
C LEU A 85 7.11 12.78 -15.27
N ASN A 86 6.94 11.83 -14.35
CA ASN A 86 7.96 10.88 -13.94
C ASN A 86 7.28 9.59 -13.48
N MET A 87 7.12 8.65 -14.44
CA MET A 87 6.49 7.37 -14.19
C MET A 87 7.22 6.53 -13.13
N VAL A 88 8.56 6.59 -13.09
CA VAL A 88 9.38 5.84 -12.12
C VAL A 88 9.08 6.32 -10.70
N GLU A 89 9.12 7.63 -10.46
CA GLU A 89 8.78 8.22 -9.16
C GLU A 89 7.29 7.98 -8.83
N GLY A 90 6.40 8.04 -9.81
CA GLY A 90 4.98 7.74 -9.66
C GLY A 90 4.75 6.32 -9.14
N TYR A 91 5.39 5.31 -9.75
CA TYR A 91 5.31 3.93 -9.27
C TYR A 91 5.95 3.73 -7.90
N ALA A 92 7.10 4.36 -7.64
CA ALA A 92 7.74 4.28 -6.33
C ALA A 92 6.84 4.83 -5.22
N LEU A 93 6.25 6.02 -5.41
CA LEU A 93 5.28 6.61 -4.49
C LEU A 93 4.04 5.73 -4.30
N TRP A 94 3.54 5.14 -5.37
CA TRP A 94 2.41 4.21 -5.31
C TRP A 94 2.74 2.98 -4.46
N MET A 95 3.88 2.32 -4.72
CA MET A 95 4.36 1.16 -3.96
C MET A 95 4.56 1.50 -2.49
N THR A 96 5.18 2.65 -2.20
CA THR A 96 5.35 3.13 -0.82
C THR A 96 4.01 3.33 -0.13
N SER A 97 3.00 3.89 -0.82
CA SER A 97 1.65 4.02 -0.24
C SER A 97 0.99 2.67 0.00
N ALA A 98 1.11 1.73 -0.94
CA ALA A 98 0.52 0.41 -0.85
C ALA A 98 1.14 -0.38 0.31
N TRP A 99 2.46 -0.37 0.44
CA TRP A 99 3.18 -0.95 1.58
C TRP A 99 2.71 -0.36 2.90
N LEU A 100 2.63 0.97 3.00
CA LEU A 100 2.26 1.65 4.25
C LEU A 100 0.80 1.37 4.66
N GLU A 101 -0.15 1.46 3.73
CA GLU A 101 -1.57 1.18 4.02
C GLU A 101 -1.80 -0.30 4.35
N ASN A 102 -1.25 -1.21 3.54
CA ASN A 102 -1.42 -2.65 3.75
C ASN A 102 -0.78 -3.11 5.07
N GLY A 103 0.38 -2.55 5.44
CA GLY A 103 1.01 -2.81 6.74
C GLY A 103 0.18 -2.28 7.91
N ALA A 104 -0.47 -1.12 7.76
CA ALA A 104 -1.37 -0.57 8.78
C ALA A 104 -2.66 -1.41 8.93
N ARG A 105 -3.09 -2.09 7.86
CA ARG A 105 -4.27 -2.98 7.81
C ARG A 105 -3.91 -4.47 7.90
N SER A 106 -2.73 -4.80 8.43
CA SER A 106 -2.19 -6.17 8.48
C SER A 106 -3.00 -7.18 9.30
N SER A 107 -4.00 -6.74 10.07
CA SER A 107 -5.00 -7.63 10.66
C SER A 107 -5.87 -8.34 9.62
N ASN A 108 -6.01 -7.78 8.41
CA ASN A 108 -6.66 -8.44 7.30
C ASN A 108 -5.65 -9.31 6.52
N PRO A 109 -5.90 -10.63 6.33
CA PRO A 109 -4.95 -11.53 5.67
C PRO A 109 -4.50 -11.11 4.27
N LYS A 110 -5.38 -10.48 3.48
CA LYS A 110 -5.05 -10.01 2.12
C LYS A 110 -4.11 -8.81 2.16
N CYS A 111 -4.40 -7.86 3.05
CA CYS A 111 -3.52 -6.71 3.29
C CYS A 111 -2.16 -7.17 3.80
N TYR A 112 -2.12 -8.12 4.74
CA TYR A 112 -0.87 -8.70 5.22
C TYR A 112 -0.05 -9.35 4.11
N ARG A 113 -0.69 -10.15 3.24
CA ARG A 113 -0.02 -10.78 2.10
C ARG A 113 0.61 -9.73 1.18
N MET A 114 -0.16 -8.74 0.71
CA MET A 114 0.36 -7.67 -0.16
C MET A 114 1.48 -6.86 0.49
N TRP A 115 1.34 -6.55 1.78
CA TRP A 115 2.39 -5.87 2.53
C TRP A 115 3.68 -6.69 2.53
N LYS A 116 3.56 -7.99 2.82
CA LYS A 116 4.66 -8.93 2.85
C LYS A 116 5.29 -9.12 1.47
N ASP A 117 4.49 -9.25 0.41
CA ASP A 117 4.98 -9.34 -0.96
C ASP A 117 5.87 -8.13 -1.30
N LEU A 118 5.44 -6.91 -0.96
CA LEU A 118 6.24 -5.69 -1.12
C LEU A 118 7.48 -5.62 -0.22
N ASP A 119 7.39 -6.19 0.98
CA ASP A 119 8.51 -6.26 1.93
C ASP A 119 9.59 -7.25 1.46
N GLU A 120 9.16 -8.35 0.83
CA GLU A 120 10.01 -9.45 0.33
C GLU A 120 10.51 -9.22 -1.10
N THR A 121 9.86 -8.35 -1.90
CA THR A 121 10.33 -7.93 -3.24
C THR A 121 11.77 -7.34 -3.22
N VAL A 122 12.32 -7.11 -2.03
CA VAL A 122 13.59 -6.43 -1.77
C VAL A 122 14.47 -7.12 -0.71
N SER A 123 14.15 -8.35 -0.30
CA SER A 123 15.11 -9.15 0.48
C SER A 123 16.14 -9.83 -0.44
N PRO A 124 17.45 -9.77 -0.14
CA PRO A 124 18.50 -10.41 -0.94
C PRO A 124 18.31 -11.92 -1.14
#